data_AF-A0AAI9SBZ9-F1
#
_entry.id   AF-A0AAI9SBZ9-F1
#
_cell.length_a   1.000
_cell.length_b   1.000
_cell.length_c   1.000
_cell.angle_alpha   90.00
_cell.angle_beta   90.00
_cell.angle_gamma   90.00
#
_symmetry.space_group_name_H-M   'P 1'
#
loop_
_entity.id
_entity.type
_entity.pdbx_description
1 polymer ?
#
loop_
_entity_poly.entity_id
_entity_poly.type
_entity_poly.pdbx_seq_one_letter_code
_entity_poly.pdbx_strand_id
1 'polypeptide(L)'
;MKTVSLGIEDFGRMRASNYFYIDKTAFIREWWEKAALVTVLTRPRRFGKSLMIDTVERFFTVAESNQEALFGDIEVWSSEKMRRVAGKIPVIRLSFSGVKAPTFEEARDLIVLALRELFGKFPFLTTAPELDDEERAYFAAFGLSSNPALIK
;
A
#
# COMPACT_ATOMS: atom_id res chain seq x y z
N MET A 1 -12.45 -16.65 -22.89
CA MET A 1 -12.13 -17.17 -21.54
C MET A 1 -10.92 -16.39 -21.03
N LYS A 2 -10.99 -15.77 -19.85
CA LYS A 2 -9.84 -15.02 -19.30
C LYS A 2 -8.80 -15.99 -18.74
N THR A 3 -7.52 -15.66 -18.89
CA THR A 3 -6.42 -16.48 -18.36
C THR A 3 -6.35 -16.37 -16.84
N VAL A 4 -6.30 -17.50 -16.14
CA VAL A 4 -6.05 -17.54 -14.70
C VAL A 4 -4.56 -17.35 -14.47
N SER A 5 -4.19 -16.19 -13.91
CA SER A 5 -2.82 -15.92 -13.53
C SER A 5 -2.47 -16.57 -12.19
N LEU A 6 -1.32 -17.24 -12.10
CA LEU A 6 -0.80 -17.77 -10.84
C LEU A 6 0.23 -16.81 -10.25
N GLY A 7 0.07 -16.45 -8.97
CA GLY A 7 1.07 -15.68 -8.22
C GLY A 7 1.09 -14.17 -8.49
N ILE A 8 0.09 -13.62 -9.18
CA ILE A 8 -0.03 -12.16 -9.32
C ILE A 8 -0.63 -11.59 -8.03
N GLU A 9 0.15 -10.72 -7.38
CA GLU A 9 -0.24 -10.02 -6.15
C GLU A 9 -0.45 -8.51 -6.37
N ASP A 10 -0.18 -8.02 -7.59
CA ASP A 10 -0.41 -6.63 -7.98
C ASP A 10 -1.78 -6.51 -8.68
N PHE A 11 -2.69 -5.77 -8.06
CA PHE A 11 -4.04 -5.57 -8.55
C PHE A 11 -4.06 -4.74 -9.85
N GLY A 12 -3.24 -3.69 -9.95
CA GLY A 12 -3.15 -2.86 -11.16
C GLY A 12 -2.72 -3.67 -12.38
N ARG A 13 -1.67 -4.50 -12.24
CA ARG A 13 -1.18 -5.40 -13.29
C ARG A 13 -2.24 -6.44 -13.67
N MET A 14 -2.91 -7.01 -12.68
CA MET A 14 -3.98 -7.98 -12.92
C MET A 14 -5.12 -7.39 -13.75
N ARG A 15 -5.51 -6.14 -13.46
CA ARG A 15 -6.53 -5.39 -14.21
C ARG A 15 -6.05 -5.02 -15.61
N ALA A 16 -4.85 -4.44 -15.73
CA ALA A 16 -4.26 -4.03 -17.00
C ALA A 16 -4.06 -5.19 -17.99
N SER A 17 -3.69 -6.37 -17.50
CA SER A 17 -3.51 -7.58 -18.31
C SER A 17 -4.81 -8.38 -18.54
N ASN A 18 -5.96 -7.88 -18.07
CA ASN A 18 -7.28 -8.51 -18.22
C ASN A 18 -7.30 -9.99 -17.77
N TYR A 19 -6.57 -10.30 -16.70
CA TYR A 19 -6.56 -11.65 -16.13
C TYR A 19 -7.88 -11.97 -15.42
N PHE A 20 -8.12 -13.26 -15.21
CA PHE A 20 -9.25 -13.70 -14.40
C PHE A 20 -9.07 -13.20 -12.95
N TYR A 21 -10.04 -12.43 -12.48
CA TYR A 21 -10.08 -11.90 -11.12
C TYR A 21 -11.42 -12.26 -10.48
N ILE A 22 -11.37 -12.79 -9.25
CA ILE A 22 -12.54 -12.96 -8.41
C ILE A 22 -12.70 -11.66 -7.63
N ASP A 23 -13.74 -10.91 -7.94
CA ASP A 23 -14.05 -9.68 -7.25
C ASP A 23 -14.38 -9.96 -5.77
N LYS A 24 -13.57 -9.37 -4.89
CA LYS A 24 -13.75 -9.40 -3.43
C LYS A 24 -13.83 -7.99 -2.85
N THR A 25 -14.03 -6.99 -3.70
CA THR A 25 -13.92 -5.58 -3.31
C THR A 25 -15.09 -5.11 -2.44
N ALA A 26 -16.18 -5.88 -2.38
CA ALA A 26 -17.21 -5.78 -1.34
C ALA A 26 -16.63 -5.66 0.07
N PHE A 27 -15.54 -6.39 0.35
CA PHE A 27 -14.85 -6.37 1.63
C PHE A 27 -14.40 -4.96 2.02
N ILE A 28 -13.97 -4.12 1.06
CA ILE A 28 -13.49 -2.76 1.34
C ILE A 28 -14.61 -1.93 1.96
N ARG A 29 -15.82 -2.02 1.38
CA ARG A 29 -17.03 -1.36 1.89
C ARG A 29 -17.38 -1.87 3.28
N GLU A 30 -17.47 -3.19 3.45
CA GLU A 30 -17.81 -3.80 4.74
C GLU A 30 -16.80 -3.44 5.83
N TRP A 31 -15.51 -3.46 5.49
CA TRP A 31 -14.43 -3.09 6.39
C TRP A 31 -14.53 -1.63 6.81
N TRP A 32 -14.74 -0.73 5.84
CA TRP A 32 -14.91 0.70 6.09
C TRP A 32 -16.12 0.99 6.99
N GLU A 33 -17.22 0.29 6.79
CA GLU A 33 -18.47 0.49 7.55
C GLU A 33 -18.44 -0.13 8.95
N LYS A 34 -17.64 -1.19 9.16
CA LYS A 34 -17.45 -1.78 10.50
C LYS A 34 -16.74 -0.85 11.48
N ALA A 35 -16.03 0.17 10.99
CA ALA A 35 -15.32 1.16 11.80
C ALA A 35 -14.40 0.52 12.87
N ALA A 36 -13.82 -0.64 12.56
CA ALA A 36 -12.92 -1.34 13.48
C ALA A 36 -11.58 -0.60 13.57
N LEU A 37 -11.11 -0.32 14.79
CA LEU A 37 -9.81 0.33 15.01
C LEU A 37 -8.63 -0.51 14.47
N VAL A 38 -8.71 -1.83 14.62
CA VAL A 38 -7.69 -2.77 14.16
C VAL A 38 -8.39 -3.95 13.48
N THR A 39 -7.90 -4.33 12.30
CA THR A 39 -8.41 -5.47 11.54
C THR A 39 -7.29 -6.46 11.27
N VAL A 40 -7.46 -7.72 11.70
CA VAL A 40 -6.49 -8.78 11.47
C VAL A 40 -7.02 -9.73 10.39
N LEU A 41 -6.30 -9.81 9.26
CA LEU A 41 -6.61 -10.76 8.19
C LEU A 41 -5.89 -12.10 8.45
N THR A 42 -6.54 -13.03 9.15
CA THR A 42 -5.99 -14.35 9.54
C THR A 42 -5.64 -15.23 8.34
N ARG A 43 -4.69 -16.19 8.46
CA ARG A 43 -4.12 -16.99 7.34
C ARG A 43 -4.96 -18.22 6.93
N PRO A 44 -5.81 -18.12 5.90
CA PRO A 44 -5.93 -19.21 4.92
C PRO A 44 -4.92 -19.05 3.78
N ARG A 45 -4.13 -20.10 3.47
CA ARG A 45 -3.20 -20.09 2.33
C ARG A 45 -3.94 -19.91 1.01
N ARG A 46 -3.33 -19.21 0.04
CA ARG A 46 -3.83 -18.98 -1.33
C ARG A 46 -5.18 -18.24 -1.43
N PHE A 47 -5.60 -17.55 -0.37
CA PHE A 47 -6.86 -16.81 -0.39
C PHE A 47 -6.77 -15.43 -1.08
N GLY A 48 -5.57 -15.06 -1.56
CA GLY A 48 -5.33 -13.77 -2.23
C GLY A 48 -5.15 -12.60 -1.26
N LYS A 49 -4.51 -12.82 -0.10
CA LYS A 49 -4.35 -11.77 0.93
C LYS A 49 -3.43 -10.64 0.48
N SER A 50 -2.27 -10.97 -0.10
CA SER A 50 -1.35 -9.97 -0.65
C SER A 50 -2.06 -9.12 -1.70
N LEU A 51 -2.77 -9.77 -2.62
CA LEU A 51 -3.60 -9.10 -3.62
C LEU A 51 -4.68 -8.23 -2.99
N MET A 52 -5.39 -8.71 -1.96
CA MET A 52 -6.42 -7.93 -1.26
C MET A 52 -5.82 -6.69 -0.56
N ILE A 53 -4.68 -6.82 0.10
CA ILE A 53 -3.96 -5.70 0.73
C ILE A 53 -3.54 -4.69 -0.36
N ASP A 54 -3.05 -5.16 -1.49
CA ASP A 54 -2.71 -4.33 -2.65
C ASP A 54 -3.93 -3.61 -3.23
N THR A 55 -5.07 -4.31 -3.35
CA THR A 55 -6.34 -3.73 -3.77
C THR A 55 -6.81 -2.63 -2.81
N VAL A 56 -6.68 -2.85 -1.50
CA VAL A 56 -7.04 -1.84 -0.48
C VAL A 56 -6.13 -0.61 -0.60
N GLU A 57 -4.81 -0.80 -0.68
CA GLU A 57 -3.86 0.31 -0.86
C GLU A 57 -4.20 1.12 -2.11
N ARG A 58 -4.33 0.45 -3.26
CA ARG A 58 -4.63 1.11 -4.54
C ARG A 58 -5.95 1.85 -4.49
N PHE A 59 -6.99 1.28 -3.86
CA PHE A 59 -8.30 1.94 -3.77
C PHE A 59 -8.26 3.29 -3.06
N PHE A 60 -7.45 3.39 -1.99
CA PHE A 60 -7.41 4.59 -1.15
C PHE A 60 -6.30 5.57 -1.53
N THR A 61 -5.17 5.08 -2.04
CA THR A 61 -3.94 5.86 -2.20
C THR A 61 -4.10 7.11 -3.07
N VAL A 62 -3.54 8.22 -2.60
CA VAL A 62 -3.43 9.48 -3.35
C VAL A 62 -2.40 9.46 -4.47
N ALA A 63 -1.54 8.42 -4.51
CA ALA A 63 -0.48 8.30 -5.51
C ALA A 63 -1.00 7.94 -6.90
N GLU A 64 -2.23 7.43 -7.01
CA GLU A 64 -2.85 7.02 -8.27
C GLU A 64 -4.05 7.91 -8.60
N SER A 65 -4.04 8.51 -9.79
CA SER A 65 -4.99 9.54 -10.19
C SER A 65 -6.26 9.02 -10.87
N ASN A 66 -6.40 7.72 -11.11
CA ASN A 66 -7.54 7.15 -11.83
C ASN A 66 -8.08 5.86 -11.22
N GLN A 67 -8.77 5.99 -10.08
CA GLN A 67 -9.44 4.89 -9.41
C GLN A 67 -10.60 4.31 -10.24
N GLU A 68 -11.28 5.14 -11.02
CA GLU A 68 -12.40 4.69 -11.86
C GLU A 68 -11.96 3.68 -12.92
N ALA A 69 -10.78 3.87 -13.54
CA ALA A 69 -10.24 2.91 -14.50
C ALA A 69 -9.95 1.53 -13.87
N LEU A 70 -9.55 1.51 -12.60
CA LEU A 70 -9.22 0.26 -11.90
C LEU A 70 -10.45 -0.42 -11.29
N PHE A 71 -11.40 0.37 -10.78
CA PHE A 71 -12.51 -0.11 -9.96
C PHE A 71 -13.90 0.05 -10.58
N GLY A 72 -14.04 0.77 -11.70
CA GLY A 72 -15.33 1.20 -12.26
C GLY A 72 -16.35 0.10 -12.56
N ASP A 73 -15.89 -1.12 -12.79
CA ASP A 73 -16.66 -2.31 -13.16
C ASP A 73 -16.74 -3.37 -12.04
N ILE A 74 -16.29 -3.07 -10.83
CA ILE A 74 -16.27 -4.00 -9.69
C ILE A 74 -17.06 -3.47 -8.48
N GLU A 75 -17.38 -4.37 -7.56
CA GLU A 75 -18.46 -4.19 -6.59
C GLU A 75 -18.28 -2.95 -5.69
N VAL A 76 -17.05 -2.67 -5.22
CA VAL A 76 -16.80 -1.50 -4.34
C VAL A 76 -17.22 -0.18 -4.98
N TRP A 77 -17.10 -0.06 -6.31
CA TRP A 77 -17.41 1.16 -7.03
C TRP A 77 -18.90 1.45 -7.13
N SER A 78 -19.76 0.46 -6.89
CA SER A 78 -21.21 0.67 -6.83
C SER A 78 -21.63 1.62 -5.70
N SER A 79 -20.85 1.68 -4.61
CA SER A 79 -21.14 2.53 -3.45
C SER A 79 -20.67 3.96 -3.67
N GLU A 80 -21.61 4.91 -3.67
CA GLU A 80 -21.30 6.34 -3.76
C GLU A 80 -20.39 6.80 -2.61
N LYS A 81 -20.64 6.30 -1.39
CA LYS A 81 -19.79 6.57 -0.22
C LYS A 81 -18.34 6.15 -0.46
N MET A 82 -18.14 5.00 -1.12
CA MET A 82 -16.80 4.49 -1.42
C MET A 82 -16.12 5.30 -2.53
N ARG A 83 -16.84 5.68 -3.59
CA ARG A 83 -16.30 6.56 -4.63
C ARG A 83 -15.82 7.91 -4.08
N ARG A 84 -16.50 8.44 -3.05
CA ARG A 84 -16.11 9.73 -2.43
C ARG A 84 -14.74 9.69 -1.75
N VAL A 85 -14.31 8.53 -1.24
CA VAL A 85 -13.04 8.36 -0.52
C VAL A 85 -11.95 7.69 -1.37
N ALA A 86 -12.31 7.09 -2.51
CA ALA A 86 -11.37 6.46 -3.42
C ALA A 86 -10.29 7.45 -3.88
N GLY A 87 -9.02 7.07 -3.75
CA GLY A 87 -7.87 7.85 -4.20
C GLY A 87 -7.61 9.15 -3.42
N LYS A 88 -8.18 9.31 -2.22
CA LYS A 88 -8.09 10.54 -1.43
C LYS A 88 -7.43 10.38 -0.08
N ILE A 89 -7.00 9.17 0.28
CA ILE A 89 -6.47 8.87 1.60
C ILE A 89 -5.01 8.44 1.44
N PRO A 90 -4.06 9.13 2.09
CA PRO A 90 -2.67 8.66 2.09
C PRO A 90 -2.60 7.31 2.81
N VAL A 91 -2.11 6.28 2.10
CA VAL A 91 -1.96 4.93 2.65
C VAL A 91 -0.49 4.65 2.92
N ILE A 92 -0.16 4.31 4.16
CA ILE A 92 1.17 3.83 4.53
C ILE A 92 1.16 2.30 4.50
N ARG A 93 1.85 1.71 3.53
CA ARG A 93 2.05 0.26 3.45
C ARG A 93 3.49 -0.10 3.80
N LEU A 94 3.66 -0.84 4.88
CA LEU A 94 4.94 -1.42 5.29
C LEU A 94 4.88 -2.94 5.15
N SER A 95 5.88 -3.53 4.49
CA SER A 95 5.99 -4.97 4.31
C SER A 95 7.40 -5.44 4.66
N PHE A 96 7.48 -6.47 5.49
CA PHE A 96 8.73 -7.14 5.84
C PHE A 96 8.92 -8.48 5.10
N SER A 97 8.09 -8.79 4.09
CA SER A 97 8.21 -10.04 3.32
C SER A 97 9.56 -10.18 2.60
N GLY A 98 10.22 -9.06 2.30
CA GLY A 98 11.56 -8.99 1.71
C GLY A 98 12.71 -9.05 2.73
N VAL A 99 12.43 -8.95 4.03
CA VAL A 99 13.46 -9.00 5.08
C VAL A 99 13.86 -10.45 5.31
N LYS A 100 14.88 -10.89 4.58
CA LYS A 100 15.44 -12.24 4.66
C LYS A 100 16.94 -12.13 4.88
N ALA A 101 17.36 -12.41 6.10
CA ALA A 101 18.76 -12.30 6.49
C ALA A 101 19.15 -13.44 7.45
N PRO A 102 20.42 -13.90 7.42
CA PRO A 102 20.96 -14.92 8.31
C PRO A 102 21.27 -14.38 9.72
N THR A 103 21.47 -13.08 9.89
CA THR A 103 21.83 -12.43 11.16
C THR A 103 20.82 -11.36 11.56
N PHE A 104 20.80 -11.02 12.85
CA PHE A 104 19.93 -9.96 13.37
C PHE A 104 20.34 -8.60 12.80
N GLU A 105 21.64 -8.33 12.71
CA GLU A 105 22.22 -7.10 12.21
C GLU A 105 21.81 -6.84 10.75
N GLU A 106 21.93 -7.86 9.89
CA GLU A 106 21.49 -7.75 8.50
C GLU A 106 19.95 -7.61 8.39
N ALA A 107 19.19 -8.31 9.23
CA ALA A 107 17.72 -8.16 9.26
C ALA A 107 17.31 -6.73 9.66
N ARG A 108 17.98 -6.16 10.67
CA ARG A 108 17.79 -4.77 11.09
C ARG A 108 18.09 -3.82 9.94
N ASP A 109 19.20 -4.02 9.23
CA ASP A 109 19.59 -3.14 8.12
C ASP A 109 18.57 -3.19 6.96
N LEU A 110 18.02 -4.39 6.66
CA LEU A 110 16.93 -4.53 5.70
C LEU A 110 15.61 -3.87 6.16
N ILE A 111 15.30 -3.90 7.46
CA ILE A 111 14.15 -3.17 8.02
C ILE A 111 14.36 -1.66 7.86
N VAL A 112 15.55 -1.15 8.18
CA VAL A 112 15.88 0.27 7.99
C VAL A 112 15.76 0.65 6.52
N LEU A 113 16.23 -0.20 5.59
CA LEU A 113 16.07 0.03 4.16
C LEU A 113 14.58 0.10 3.76
N ALA A 114 13.75 -0.82 4.22
CA ALA A 114 12.31 -0.82 3.93
C ALA A 114 11.61 0.45 4.48
N LEU A 115 12.03 0.95 5.64
CA LEU A 115 11.55 2.22 6.19
C LEU A 115 12.00 3.41 5.34
N ARG A 116 13.26 3.44 4.88
CA ARG A 116 13.76 4.51 4.00
C ARG A 116 13.01 4.55 2.68
N GLU A 117 12.80 3.39 2.06
CA GLU A 117 11.98 3.27 0.84
C GLU A 117 10.56 3.79 1.07
N LEU A 118 9.97 3.50 2.23
CA LEU A 118 8.65 4.02 2.60
C LEU A 118 8.65 5.55 2.70
N PHE A 119 9.63 6.16 3.36
CA PHE A 119 9.74 7.62 3.43
C PHE A 119 9.91 8.23 2.04
N GLY A 120 10.72 7.61 1.17
CA GLY A 120 10.92 8.05 -0.21
C GLY A 120 9.65 8.10 -1.06
N LYS A 121 8.58 7.40 -0.67
CA LYS A 121 7.27 7.47 -1.35
C LYS A 121 6.46 8.73 -1.04
N PHE A 122 6.82 9.48 0.00
CA PHE A 122 6.07 10.66 0.44
C PHE A 122 6.94 11.94 0.42
N PRO A 123 7.62 12.27 -0.70
CA PRO A 123 8.52 13.42 -0.74
C PRO A 123 7.80 14.75 -0.49
N PHE A 124 6.49 14.83 -0.75
CA PHE A 124 5.68 16.03 -0.50
C PHE A 124 5.64 16.43 0.98
N LEU A 125 5.93 15.51 1.91
CA LEU A 125 6.01 15.82 3.33
C LEU A 125 7.17 16.78 3.66
N THR A 126 8.21 16.83 2.83
CA THR A 126 9.31 17.81 3.00
C THR A 126 8.86 19.26 2.83
N THR A 127 7.70 19.49 2.21
CA THR A 127 7.09 20.81 2.01
C THR A 127 5.75 20.95 2.71
N ALA A 128 5.33 19.95 3.48
CA ALA A 128 4.03 19.95 4.15
C ALA A 128 4.01 21.04 5.24
N PRO A 129 2.99 21.92 5.24
CA PRO A 129 2.85 22.96 6.27
C PRO A 129 2.52 22.38 7.65
N GLU A 130 2.03 21.13 7.73
CA GLU A 130 1.72 20.45 8.97
C GLU A 130 2.96 20.00 9.75
N LEU A 131 4.11 19.87 9.08
CA LEU A 131 5.36 19.53 9.75
C LEU A 131 6.09 20.80 10.19
N ASP A 132 6.83 20.73 11.29
CA ASP A 132 7.77 21.79 11.64
C ASP A 132 9.13 21.65 10.92
N ASP A 133 10.06 22.58 11.15
CA ASP A 133 11.37 22.58 10.51
C ASP A 133 12.22 21.37 10.93
N GLU A 134 12.09 20.89 12.16
CA GLU A 134 12.83 19.75 12.69
C GLU A 134 12.30 18.44 12.10
N GLU A 135 10.98 18.26 12.05
CA GLU A 135 10.32 17.12 11.44
C GLU A 135 10.64 17.02 9.94
N ARG A 136 10.63 18.14 9.21
CA ARG A 136 11.05 18.20 7.80
C ARG A 136 12.51 17.80 7.63
N ALA A 137 13.40 18.33 8.47
CA ALA A 137 14.82 18.01 8.41
C ALA A 137 15.06 16.52 8.70
N TYR A 138 14.39 15.96 9.70
CA TYR A 138 14.45 14.53 10.02
C TYR A 138 13.94 13.67 8.85
N PHE A 139 12.79 14.01 8.29
CA PHE A 139 12.21 13.28 7.16
C PHE A 139 13.15 13.27 5.95
N ALA A 140 13.71 14.43 5.59
CA ALA A 140 14.66 14.55 4.49
C ALA A 140 15.96 13.78 4.77
N ALA A 141 16.51 13.88 5.98
CA ALA A 141 17.75 13.20 6.36
C ALA A 141 17.57 11.67 6.36
N PHE A 142 16.45 11.16 6.85
CA PHE A 142 16.20 9.72 6.91
C PHE A 142 15.80 9.13 5.55
N GLY A 143 14.86 9.78 4.84
CA GLY A 143 14.22 9.23 3.64
C GLY A 143 14.86 9.57 2.30
N LEU A 144 15.56 10.71 2.21
CA LEU A 144 16.13 11.21 0.94
C LEU A 144 17.66 11.21 0.91
N SER A 145 18.32 10.99 2.04
CA SER A 145 19.78 10.91 2.05
C SER A 145 20.25 9.59 1.44
N SER A 146 21.12 9.69 0.45
CA SER A 146 21.83 8.56 -0.14
C SER A 146 22.95 8.03 0.77
N ASN A 147 23.07 8.56 2.00
CA ASN A 147 24.25 8.40 2.82
C ASN A 147 24.01 7.43 3.99
N PRO A 148 24.51 6.19 3.92
CA PRO A 148 24.43 5.24 5.04
C PRO A 148 25.21 5.68 6.28
N ALA A 149 26.04 6.74 6.23
CA ALA A 149 26.85 7.20 7.37
C ALA A 149 26.10 8.08 8.39
N LEU A 150 24.86 8.53 8.11
CA LEU A 150 24.06 9.33 9.05
C LEU A 150 23.39 8.51 10.16
N ILE A 151 23.70 7.21 10.24
CA ILE A 151 23.26 6.31 11.31
C ILE A 151 24.52 5.87 12.06
N LYS A 152 25.06 6.76 12.90
CA LYS A 152 26.02 6.43 13.94
C LYS A 152 25.59 7.09 15.24
#